data_AF-A0A4V2NVE5-F1
#
_entry.id   AF-A0A4V2NVE5-F1
#
_cell.length_a   1.000
_cell.length_b   1.000
_cell.length_c   1.000
_cell.angle_alpha   90.00
_cell.angle_beta   90.00
_cell.angle_gamma   90.00
#
_symmetry.space_group_name_H-M   'P 1'
#
loop_
_entity.id
_entity.type
_entity.pdbx_description
1 polymer ?
#
loop_
_entity_poly.entity_id
_entity_poly.type
_entity_poly.pdbx_seq_one_letter_code
_entity_poly.pdbx_strand_id
1 'polypeptide(L)'
;MPAPPTGSSLARIFRRKAEVAPIVATPLRRISVTPKRVANLNYIVMKKHLFSACAAVMLLAACGSSRTSTMSTSSNNAAYGAPSSVTSAFTTQFPGATNITWSAYDSRTSPVDWELVGWPALTSNDYMVTFDQYGNRYYAWYDSQGNWIGSATAITNMASLPGRISEMITTQYQGYTVETVQRNSWKGHNAYEIKLRNYDKKVKVLVDDNGTVLKQKEKVE
;
A
#
# COMPACT_ATOMS: atom_id res chain seq x y z
N MET A 1 -19.92 -90.43 18.82
CA MET A 1 -19.80 -89.38 17.79
C MET A 1 -18.57 -88.53 18.11
N PRO A 2 -17.70 -88.23 17.14
CA PRO A 2 -16.36 -87.70 17.36
C PRO A 2 -16.33 -86.16 17.35
N ALA A 3 -15.36 -85.59 18.06
CA ALA A 3 -14.99 -84.19 17.98
C ALA A 3 -14.19 -83.90 16.69
N PRO A 4 -14.31 -82.67 16.15
CA PRO A 4 -13.24 -82.08 15.33
C PRO A 4 -13.04 -80.57 15.68
N PRO A 5 -12.08 -79.85 15.07
CA PRO A 5 -10.69 -79.83 15.53
C PRO A 5 -10.17 -78.41 15.84
N THR A 6 -9.01 -78.38 16.50
CA THR A 6 -8.14 -77.24 16.77
C THR A 6 -7.57 -76.57 15.51
N GLY A 7 -7.56 -75.23 15.48
CA GLY A 7 -6.73 -74.37 14.63
C GLY A 7 -6.62 -72.97 15.28
N SER A 8 -5.48 -72.57 15.84
CA SER A 8 -4.28 -72.00 15.21
C SER A 8 -4.49 -70.58 14.64
N SER A 9 -3.94 -69.56 15.31
CA SER A 9 -3.16 -68.50 14.64
C SER A 9 -2.41 -67.62 15.65
N LEU A 10 -1.09 -67.79 15.68
CA LEU A 10 -0.13 -66.88 16.29
C LEU A 10 -0.03 -65.61 15.44
N ALA A 11 -0.62 -64.50 15.88
CA ALA A 11 -0.37 -63.18 15.30
C ALA A 11 0.75 -62.46 16.06
N ARG A 12 1.95 -62.60 15.49
CA ARG A 12 3.22 -61.94 15.82
C ARG A 12 3.07 -60.42 15.74
N ILE A 13 2.97 -59.73 16.88
CA ILE A 13 2.98 -58.26 16.95
C ILE A 13 4.40 -57.76 16.67
N PHE A 14 4.61 -57.22 15.47
CA PHE A 14 5.82 -56.49 15.10
C PHE A 14 5.87 -55.14 15.83
N ARG A 15 6.66 -55.07 16.90
CA ARG A 15 7.02 -53.83 17.58
C ARG A 15 8.11 -53.13 16.74
N ARG A 16 7.73 -52.22 15.83
CA ARG A 16 8.71 -51.33 15.18
C ARG A 16 9.24 -50.36 16.24
N LYS A 17 10.47 -50.62 16.68
CA LYS A 17 11.27 -49.71 17.50
C LYS A 17 11.69 -48.56 16.59
N ALA A 18 11.22 -47.35 16.88
CA ALA A 18 11.67 -46.13 16.23
C ALA A 18 13.12 -45.88 16.62
N GLU A 19 14.02 -45.97 15.64
CA GLU A 19 15.42 -45.64 15.79
C GLU A 19 15.57 -44.12 15.63
N VAL A 20 15.89 -43.45 16.73
CA VAL A 20 16.16 -42.01 16.77
C VAL A 20 17.61 -41.82 16.31
N ALA A 21 17.77 -41.32 15.09
CA ALA A 21 19.09 -40.92 14.59
C ALA A 21 19.60 -39.68 15.34
N PRO A 22 20.89 -39.62 15.73
CA PRO A 22 21.45 -38.47 16.41
C PRO A 22 21.62 -37.28 15.45
N ILE A 23 21.15 -36.12 15.89
CA ILE A 23 21.34 -34.82 15.24
C ILE A 23 22.81 -34.43 15.37
N VAL A 24 23.54 -34.44 14.25
CA VAL A 24 24.91 -33.93 14.16
C VAL A 24 24.85 -32.40 14.15
N ALA A 25 25.24 -31.78 15.26
CA ALA A 25 25.35 -30.33 15.38
C ALA A 25 26.52 -29.81 14.53
N THR A 26 26.21 -29.06 13.48
CA THR A 26 27.21 -28.35 12.67
C THR A 26 27.62 -27.06 13.38
N PRO A 27 28.93 -26.74 13.53
CA PRO A 27 29.35 -25.53 14.20
C PRO A 27 29.00 -24.27 13.40
N LEU A 28 28.31 -23.33 14.06
CA LEU A 28 27.97 -22.02 13.53
C LEU A 28 29.25 -21.22 13.24
N ARG A 29 29.45 -20.86 11.97
CA ARG A 29 30.51 -19.95 11.53
C ARG A 29 30.20 -18.54 12.06
N ARG A 30 31.03 -18.06 12.99
CA ARG A 30 30.95 -16.72 13.57
C ARG A 30 31.23 -15.67 12.49
N ILE A 31 30.19 -14.98 12.01
CA ILE A 31 30.32 -13.80 11.14
C ILE A 31 30.62 -12.59 12.04
N SER A 32 31.84 -12.08 11.97
CA SER A 32 32.24 -10.82 12.60
C SER A 32 31.71 -9.66 11.76
N VAL A 33 30.65 -8.99 12.23
CA VAL A 33 30.17 -7.73 11.65
C VAL A 33 30.87 -6.59 12.36
N THR A 34 31.81 -5.93 11.68
CA THR A 34 32.38 -4.65 12.10
C THR A 34 31.34 -3.54 11.91
N PRO A 35 31.02 -2.74 12.95
CA PRO A 35 30.10 -1.61 12.78
C PRO A 35 30.78 -0.50 11.97
N LYS A 36 30.24 -0.21 10.78
CA LYS A 36 30.62 0.95 9.99
C LYS A 36 30.04 2.21 10.66
N ARG A 37 30.96 3.03 11.14
CA ARG A 37 30.80 4.38 11.71
C ARG A 37 29.73 5.19 10.97
N VAL A 38 28.64 5.55 11.66
CA VAL A 38 27.68 6.55 11.18
C VAL A 38 28.29 7.92 11.47
N ALA A 39 28.65 8.65 10.41
CA ALA A 39 29.05 10.04 10.53
C ALA A 39 27.80 10.89 10.77
N ASN A 40 27.73 11.44 11.98
CA ASN A 40 26.86 12.52 12.40
C ASN A 40 27.18 13.76 11.55
N LEU A 41 26.19 14.37 10.90
CA LEU A 41 26.32 15.70 10.31
C LEU A 41 25.13 16.58 10.71
N ASN A 42 25.37 17.30 11.80
CA ASN A 42 25.03 18.71 12.03
C ASN A 42 23.58 19.16 11.78
N TYR A 43 22.84 19.14 12.88
CA TYR A 43 21.67 19.98 13.13
C TYR A 43 22.14 21.45 13.24
N ILE A 44 21.93 22.26 12.20
CA ILE A 44 22.17 23.71 12.29
C ILE A 44 20.97 24.35 12.96
N VAL A 45 21.17 24.68 14.24
CA VAL A 45 20.40 25.67 14.99
C VAL A 45 20.68 27.04 14.37
N MET A 46 19.65 27.74 13.91
CA MET A 46 19.76 29.18 13.60
C MET A 46 18.77 30.00 14.42
N LYS A 47 19.22 30.27 15.64
CA LYS A 47 19.28 31.56 16.34
C LYS A 47 18.16 32.59 16.09
N LYS A 48 17.38 32.84 17.15
CA LYS A 48 16.48 33.99 17.32
C LYS A 48 17.29 35.28 17.56
N HIS A 49 17.00 36.33 16.80
CA HIS A 49 17.35 37.73 17.09
C HIS A 49 16.16 38.60 16.66
N LEU A 50 15.37 39.11 17.61
CA LEU A 50 15.44 40.41 18.29
C LEU A 50 14.87 41.57 17.47
N PHE A 51 13.88 42.24 18.08
CA PHE A 51 13.12 43.42 17.64
C PHE A 51 13.99 44.55 17.07
N SER A 52 13.50 45.19 16.00
CA SER A 52 13.76 46.60 15.73
C SER A 52 12.54 47.22 15.06
N ALA A 53 11.91 48.17 15.76
CA ALA A 53 10.83 49.00 15.27
C ALA A 53 11.42 50.26 14.66
N CYS A 54 11.10 50.55 13.40
CA CYS A 54 11.20 51.89 12.82
C CYS A 54 9.97 52.10 11.93
N ALA A 55 9.10 53.01 12.34
CA ALA A 55 8.03 53.56 11.53
C ALA A 55 8.62 54.55 10.51
N ALA A 56 8.29 54.38 9.23
CA ALA A 56 8.28 55.47 8.26
C ALA A 56 7.31 55.12 7.13
N VAL A 57 6.28 55.96 6.98
CA VAL A 57 5.30 55.94 5.90
C VAL A 57 5.94 56.49 4.63
N MET A 58 5.89 55.72 3.54
CA MET A 58 6.00 56.23 2.15
C MET A 58 5.11 55.37 1.24
N LEU A 59 4.06 55.99 0.69
CA LEU A 59 3.28 55.49 -0.42
C LEU A 59 4.15 55.44 -1.68
N LEU A 60 4.33 54.26 -2.28
CA LEU A 60 4.60 54.11 -3.72
C LEU A 60 3.97 52.81 -4.19
N ALA A 61 2.96 52.95 -5.04
CA ALA A 61 2.37 51.87 -5.80
C ALA A 61 3.41 51.28 -6.75
N ALA A 62 3.74 50.00 -6.57
CA ALA A 62 4.38 49.18 -7.58
C ALA A 62 3.86 47.75 -7.43
N CYS A 63 2.99 47.35 -8.35
CA CYS A 63 2.62 45.96 -8.60
C CYS A 63 3.89 45.18 -8.97
N GLY A 64 4.62 44.69 -7.98
CA GLY A 64 5.63 43.67 -8.17
C GLY A 64 4.95 42.31 -8.19
N SER A 65 4.40 41.92 -9.35
CA SER A 65 3.98 40.54 -9.56
C SER A 65 5.23 39.66 -9.45
N SER A 66 5.47 39.07 -8.27
CA SER A 66 6.34 37.92 -8.15
C SER A 66 5.79 36.86 -9.10
N ARG A 67 6.47 36.71 -10.24
CA ARG A 67 6.20 35.66 -11.20
C ARG A 67 6.57 34.34 -10.54
N THR A 68 5.64 33.78 -9.78
CA THR A 68 5.60 32.35 -9.57
C THR A 68 5.41 31.76 -10.96
N SER A 69 6.45 31.13 -11.48
CA SER A 69 6.36 30.30 -12.67
C SER A 69 5.48 29.10 -12.32
N THR A 70 4.16 29.28 -12.38
CA THR A 70 3.24 28.17 -12.46
C THR A 70 3.61 27.42 -13.72
N MET A 71 4.18 26.21 -13.56
CA MET A 71 4.29 25.29 -14.68
C MET A 71 2.87 24.96 -15.12
N SER A 72 2.38 25.69 -16.12
CA SER A 72 1.18 25.33 -16.86
C SER A 72 1.49 24.08 -17.67
N THR A 73 1.24 22.91 -17.09
CA THR A 73 1.05 21.71 -17.89
C THR A 73 -0.34 21.79 -18.51
N SER A 74 -0.45 22.55 -19.60
CA SER A 74 -1.61 22.48 -20.47
C SER A 74 -1.56 21.14 -21.22
N SER A 75 -2.19 20.11 -20.67
CA SER A 75 -2.76 19.02 -21.48
C SER A 75 -4.27 19.21 -21.52
N ASN A 76 -4.73 19.89 -22.57
CA ASN A 76 -6.14 20.01 -22.89
C ASN A 76 -6.70 18.61 -23.23
N ASN A 77 -7.30 17.92 -22.25
CA ASN A 77 -8.32 16.91 -22.51
C ASN A 77 -9.68 17.54 -22.25
N ALA A 78 -10.16 18.33 -23.22
CA ALA A 78 -11.31 19.22 -23.10
C ALA A 78 -12.67 18.49 -22.94
N ALA A 79 -12.71 17.15 -22.94
CA ALA A 79 -13.96 16.40 -22.71
C ALA A 79 -14.32 16.24 -21.22
N TYR A 80 -13.35 16.28 -20.29
CA TYR A 80 -13.60 16.10 -18.84
C TYR A 80 -12.71 16.96 -17.94
N GLY A 81 -12.10 18.04 -18.48
CA GLY A 81 -11.22 18.93 -17.72
C GLY A 81 -11.82 19.29 -16.36
N ALA A 82 -11.15 18.86 -15.28
CA ALA A 82 -11.64 19.10 -13.93
C ALA A 82 -11.58 20.61 -13.60
N PRO A 83 -12.47 21.13 -12.72
CA PRO A 83 -12.45 22.52 -12.29
C PRO A 83 -11.07 22.98 -11.78
N SER A 84 -10.83 24.29 -11.79
CA SER A 84 -9.56 24.86 -11.33
C SER A 84 -9.26 24.54 -9.85
N SER A 85 -10.28 24.45 -9.00
CA SER A 85 -10.14 24.02 -7.60
C SER A 85 -9.61 22.59 -7.49
N VAL A 86 -10.20 21.66 -8.24
CA VAL A 86 -9.82 20.25 -8.26
C VAL A 86 -8.40 20.05 -8.80
N THR A 87 -8.08 20.69 -9.93
CA THR A 87 -6.74 20.59 -10.53
C THR A 87 -5.67 21.22 -9.64
N SER A 88 -5.95 22.35 -8.98
CA SER A 88 -5.01 22.97 -8.02
C SER A 88 -4.75 22.09 -6.80
N ALA A 89 -5.81 21.49 -6.23
CA ALA A 89 -5.68 20.55 -5.12
C ALA A 89 -4.82 19.35 -5.51
N PHE A 90 -5.08 18.77 -6.69
CA PHE A 90 -4.29 17.67 -7.23
C PHE A 90 -2.81 18.03 -7.42
N THR A 91 -2.49 19.14 -8.08
CA THR A 91 -1.10 19.54 -8.32
C THR A 91 -0.34 19.83 -7.02
N THR A 92 -1.05 20.33 -5.99
CA THR A 92 -0.47 20.54 -4.66
C THR A 92 -0.18 19.21 -3.96
N GLN A 93 -1.10 18.25 -4.06
CA GLN A 93 -0.99 16.95 -3.41
C GLN A 93 0.04 16.02 -4.09
N PHE A 94 0.14 16.09 -5.42
CA PHE A 94 1.01 15.24 -6.24
C PHE A 94 1.94 16.10 -7.12
N PRO A 95 2.90 16.82 -6.50
CA PRO A 95 3.84 17.62 -7.25
C PRO A 95 4.72 16.73 -8.13
N GLY A 96 4.88 17.11 -9.40
CA GLY A 96 5.69 16.37 -10.37
C GLY A 96 4.99 15.16 -11.00
N ALA A 97 3.67 15.00 -10.80
CA ALA A 97 2.89 14.00 -11.52
C ALA A 97 2.98 14.21 -13.04
N THR A 98 3.01 13.11 -13.79
CA THR A 98 3.02 13.10 -15.26
C THR A 98 1.90 12.22 -15.80
N ASN A 99 1.69 12.22 -17.12
CA ASN A 99 0.67 11.41 -17.79
C ASN A 99 -0.74 11.58 -17.20
N ILE A 100 -1.07 12.81 -16.82
CA ILE A 100 -2.30 13.17 -16.10
C ILE A 100 -3.49 13.10 -17.05
N THR A 101 -4.48 12.27 -16.69
CA THR A 101 -5.72 12.10 -17.42
C THR A 101 -6.90 12.20 -16.46
N TRP A 102 -7.79 13.15 -16.72
CA TRP A 102 -9.03 13.34 -15.98
C TRP A 102 -10.21 12.62 -16.65
N SER A 103 -11.12 12.09 -15.83
CA SER A 103 -12.41 11.57 -16.24
C SER A 103 -13.44 11.79 -15.13
N ALA A 104 -14.73 11.69 -15.47
CA ALA A 104 -15.75 11.44 -14.45
C ALA A 104 -15.47 10.09 -13.76
N TYR A 105 -15.91 9.95 -12.51
CA TYR A 105 -15.90 8.64 -11.84
C TYR A 105 -16.85 7.67 -12.54
N ASP A 106 -16.33 6.48 -12.88
CA ASP A 106 -17.12 5.33 -13.35
C ASP A 106 -16.78 4.12 -12.49
N SER A 107 -17.78 3.59 -11.78
CA SER A 107 -17.61 2.44 -10.89
C SER A 107 -17.21 1.16 -11.63
N ARG A 108 -17.47 1.07 -12.93
CA ARG A 108 -17.12 -0.10 -13.77
C ARG A 108 -15.65 -0.17 -14.13
N THR A 109 -14.96 0.97 -14.11
CA THR A 109 -13.54 1.09 -14.50
C THR A 109 -12.64 1.47 -13.33
N SER A 110 -13.24 1.70 -12.15
CA SER A 110 -12.52 2.01 -10.91
C SER A 110 -11.60 0.85 -10.53
N PRO A 111 -10.30 1.10 -10.24
CA PRO A 111 -9.40 0.10 -9.66
C PRO A 111 -9.81 -0.32 -8.24
N VAL A 112 -10.67 0.46 -7.57
CA VAL A 112 -11.29 0.06 -6.31
C VAL A 112 -12.58 -0.68 -6.67
N ASP A 113 -12.50 -2.01 -6.73
CA ASP A 113 -13.59 -2.91 -7.13
C ASP A 113 -14.41 -3.46 -5.94
N TRP A 114 -14.08 -3.00 -4.74
CA TRP A 114 -14.52 -3.54 -3.47
C TRP A 114 -14.97 -2.39 -2.56
N GLU A 115 -16.00 -2.61 -1.74
CA GLU A 115 -16.41 -1.68 -0.70
C GLU A 115 -15.39 -1.66 0.46
N LEU A 116 -14.46 -0.69 0.38
CA LEU A 116 -13.41 -0.45 1.38
C LEU A 116 -14.04 0.05 2.68
N VAL A 117 -13.63 -0.55 3.81
CA VAL A 117 -14.18 -0.21 5.13
C VAL A 117 -13.86 1.23 5.47
N GLY A 118 -14.87 2.10 5.56
CA GLY A 118 -14.70 3.51 5.90
C GLY A 118 -14.28 4.42 4.74
N TRP A 119 -14.22 3.91 3.51
CA TRP A 119 -13.97 4.71 2.31
C TRP A 119 -15.19 5.59 1.99
N PRO A 120 -15.01 6.87 1.61
CA PRO A 120 -16.14 7.73 1.28
C PRO A 120 -16.86 7.23 0.01
N ALA A 121 -18.19 7.31 0.00
CA ALA A 121 -18.97 6.94 -1.19
C ALA A 121 -18.59 7.85 -2.37
N LEU A 122 -18.24 7.24 -3.50
CA LEU A 122 -17.99 7.93 -4.76
C LEU A 122 -19.28 8.05 -5.56
N THR A 123 -19.48 9.19 -6.20
CA THR A 123 -20.65 9.52 -7.01
C THR A 123 -20.23 9.89 -8.44
N SER A 124 -21.18 9.91 -9.36
CA SER A 124 -20.93 10.34 -10.75
C SER A 124 -20.49 11.80 -10.89
N ASN A 125 -20.62 12.60 -9.83
CA ASN A 125 -20.17 14.00 -9.79
C ASN A 125 -18.71 14.14 -9.36
N ASP A 126 -18.07 13.05 -8.93
CA ASP A 126 -16.67 13.06 -8.51
C ASP A 126 -15.75 12.90 -9.72
N TYR A 127 -14.56 13.48 -9.58
CA TYR A 127 -13.52 13.47 -10.58
C TYR A 127 -12.52 12.37 -10.26
N MET A 128 -12.23 11.54 -11.25
CA MET A 128 -11.12 10.60 -11.20
C MET A 128 -9.96 11.16 -12.01
N VAL A 129 -8.75 11.09 -11.44
CA VAL A 129 -7.51 11.36 -12.15
C VAL A 129 -6.63 10.12 -12.15
N THR A 130 -6.12 9.80 -13.33
CA THR A 130 -5.09 8.77 -13.53
C THR A 130 -3.80 9.46 -13.91
N PHE A 131 -2.69 9.10 -13.27
CA PHE A 131 -1.40 9.77 -13.45
C PHE A 131 -0.24 8.85 -13.06
N ASP A 132 0.98 9.21 -13.45
CA ASP A 132 2.20 8.55 -13.02
C ASP A 132 2.93 9.42 -11.99
N GLN A 133 3.37 8.80 -10.89
CA GLN A 133 4.12 9.44 -9.81
C GLN A 133 5.22 8.48 -9.32
N TYR A 134 6.45 8.96 -9.26
CA TYR A 134 7.62 8.15 -8.86
C TYR A 134 7.73 6.81 -9.63
N GLY A 135 7.37 6.84 -10.92
CA GLY A 135 7.40 5.65 -11.79
C GLY A 135 6.25 4.65 -11.60
N ASN A 136 5.27 4.94 -10.75
CA ASN A 136 4.10 4.09 -10.54
C ASN A 136 2.83 4.77 -11.03
N ARG A 137 1.86 3.96 -11.48
CA ARG A 137 0.52 4.42 -11.84
C ARG A 137 -0.31 4.66 -10.58
N TYR A 138 -0.93 5.83 -10.52
CA TYR A 138 -1.85 6.23 -9.47
C TYR A 138 -3.22 6.56 -10.04
N TYR A 139 -4.20 6.37 -9.17
CA TYR A 139 -5.56 6.86 -9.32
C TYR A 139 -5.87 7.72 -8.10
N ALA A 140 -6.55 8.83 -8.29
CA ALA A 140 -7.08 9.61 -7.18
C ALA A 140 -8.48 10.13 -7.51
N TRP A 141 -9.26 10.38 -6.47
CA TRP A 141 -10.61 10.89 -6.58
C TRP A 141 -10.74 12.18 -5.79
N TYR A 142 -11.46 13.12 -6.38
CA TYR A 142 -11.78 14.41 -5.80
C TYR A 142 -13.26 14.70 -5.98
N ASP A 143 -13.88 15.34 -4.99
CA ASP A 143 -15.23 15.84 -5.15
C ASP A 143 -15.26 17.10 -6.03
N SER A 144 -16.45 17.62 -6.29
CA SER A 144 -16.64 18.82 -7.12
C SER A 144 -16.08 20.12 -6.52
N GLN A 145 -15.77 20.13 -5.23
CA GLN A 145 -15.15 21.27 -4.55
C GLN A 145 -13.62 21.19 -4.57
N GLY A 146 -13.05 20.07 -5.01
CA GLY A 146 -11.61 19.82 -4.99
C GLY A 146 -11.12 19.22 -3.68
N ASN A 147 -12.00 18.72 -2.81
CA ASN A 147 -11.58 17.97 -1.65
C ASN A 147 -11.12 16.57 -2.09
N TRP A 148 -9.99 16.14 -1.55
CA TRP A 148 -9.47 14.81 -1.82
C TRP A 148 -10.30 13.74 -1.13
N ILE A 149 -10.79 12.77 -1.91
CA ILE A 149 -11.58 11.64 -1.41
C ILE A 149 -10.64 10.48 -1.04
N GLY A 150 -9.71 10.17 -1.93
CA GLY A 150 -8.74 9.10 -1.72
C GLY A 150 -7.84 8.86 -2.94
N SER A 151 -6.90 7.94 -2.79
CA SER A 151 -6.03 7.48 -3.88
C SER A 151 -5.79 5.99 -3.81
N ALA A 152 -5.46 5.41 -4.97
CA ALA A 152 -5.10 4.02 -5.12
C ALA A 152 -3.83 3.89 -5.97
N THR A 153 -2.97 2.96 -5.59
CA THR A 153 -1.78 2.61 -6.38
C THR A 153 -1.45 1.13 -6.22
N ALA A 154 -1.01 0.50 -7.31
CA ALA A 154 -0.50 -0.85 -7.25
C ALA A 154 0.90 -0.84 -6.61
N ILE A 155 1.12 -1.72 -5.64
CA ILE A 155 2.45 -1.96 -5.07
C ILE A 155 3.13 -3.02 -5.92
N THR A 156 4.13 -2.59 -6.69
CA THR A 156 4.96 -3.47 -7.53
C THR A 156 6.21 -3.94 -6.81
N ASN A 157 6.76 -3.12 -5.90
CA ASN A 157 7.89 -3.49 -5.05
C ASN A 157 7.40 -3.96 -3.67
N MET A 158 7.40 -5.27 -3.44
CA MET A 158 6.96 -5.87 -2.18
C MET A 158 7.77 -5.42 -0.94
N ALA A 159 9.01 -4.94 -1.13
CA ALA A 159 9.80 -4.37 -0.02
C ALA A 159 9.22 -3.06 0.53
N SER A 160 8.29 -2.42 -0.20
CA SER A 160 7.57 -1.23 0.27
C SER A 160 6.34 -1.55 1.12
N LEU A 161 5.96 -2.82 1.24
CA LEU A 161 4.84 -3.25 2.07
C LEU A 161 5.24 -3.17 3.56
N PRO A 162 4.36 -2.66 4.44
CA PRO A 162 4.62 -2.68 5.88
C PRO A 162 4.94 -4.09 6.38
N GLY A 163 5.99 -4.22 7.20
CA GLY A 163 6.48 -5.52 7.66
C GLY A 163 5.42 -6.36 8.39
N ARG A 164 4.48 -5.71 9.09
CA ARG A 164 3.34 -6.36 9.76
C ARG A 164 2.39 -7.07 8.80
N ILE A 165 2.20 -6.52 7.61
CA ILE A 165 1.36 -7.14 6.58
C ILE A 165 2.07 -8.35 5.99
N SER A 166 3.37 -8.24 5.71
CA SER A 166 4.19 -9.38 5.28
C SER A 166 4.17 -10.51 6.33
N GLU A 167 4.31 -10.17 7.62
CA GLU A 167 4.20 -11.10 8.74
C GLU A 167 2.82 -11.77 8.78
N MET A 168 1.74 -10.99 8.67
CA MET A 168 0.37 -11.53 8.60
C MET A 168 0.20 -12.52 7.43
N ILE A 169 0.67 -12.19 6.23
CA ILE A 169 0.59 -13.09 5.07
C ILE A 169 1.31 -14.40 5.37
N THR A 170 2.55 -14.33 5.88
CA THR A 170 3.35 -15.53 6.18
C THR A 170 2.77 -16.39 7.30
N THR A 171 2.03 -15.81 8.24
CA THR A 171 1.50 -16.52 9.40
C THR A 171 0.10 -17.10 9.15
N GLN A 172 -0.80 -16.30 8.58
CA GLN A 172 -2.21 -16.66 8.39
C GLN A 172 -2.51 -17.31 7.03
N TYR A 173 -1.73 -16.97 6.00
CA TYR A 173 -1.93 -17.45 4.63
C TYR A 173 -0.74 -18.29 4.15
N GLN A 174 -0.29 -19.22 5.00
CA GLN A 174 0.81 -20.13 4.66
C GLN A 174 0.53 -20.91 3.37
N GLY A 175 1.55 -20.96 2.51
CA GLY A 175 1.46 -21.61 1.19
C GLY A 175 0.76 -20.77 0.10
N TYR A 176 0.16 -19.63 0.44
CA TYR A 176 -0.33 -18.69 -0.57
C TYR A 176 0.81 -17.84 -1.12
N THR A 177 0.73 -17.50 -2.41
CA THR A 177 1.55 -16.49 -3.07
C THR A 177 0.75 -15.20 -3.27
N VAL A 178 1.43 -14.06 -3.22
CA VAL A 178 0.82 -12.76 -3.49
C VAL A 178 0.76 -12.54 -5.01
N GLU A 179 -0.45 -12.35 -5.55
CA GLU A 179 -0.65 -12.02 -6.97
C GLU A 179 -0.59 -10.51 -7.21
N THR A 180 -1.33 -9.74 -6.41
CA THR A 180 -1.38 -8.28 -6.53
C THR A 180 -1.53 -7.66 -5.17
N VAL A 181 -0.93 -6.48 -4.99
CA VAL A 181 -1.17 -5.61 -3.85
C VAL A 181 -1.56 -4.23 -4.36
N GLN A 182 -2.64 -3.67 -3.82
CA GLN A 182 -3.05 -2.30 -4.06
C GLN A 182 -3.17 -1.57 -2.74
N ARG A 183 -2.46 -0.44 -2.62
CA ARG A 183 -2.62 0.48 -1.50
C ARG A 183 -3.73 1.46 -1.83
N ASN A 184 -4.68 1.59 -0.93
CA ASN A 184 -5.73 2.60 -0.96
C ASN A 184 -5.51 3.54 0.23
N SER A 185 -5.57 4.85 0.02
CA SER A 185 -5.34 5.87 1.05
C SER A 185 -6.50 6.87 1.07
N TRP A 186 -7.06 7.17 2.24
CA TRP A 186 -8.14 8.14 2.42
C TRP A 186 -8.19 8.63 3.87
N LYS A 187 -8.52 9.90 4.12
CA LYS A 187 -8.73 10.45 5.48
C LYS A 187 -7.62 10.09 6.50
N GLY A 188 -6.36 9.98 6.07
CA GLY A 188 -5.24 9.60 6.93
C GLY A 188 -5.13 8.10 7.24
N HIS A 189 -5.99 7.27 6.67
CA HIS A 189 -5.94 5.81 6.73
C HIS A 189 -5.32 5.23 5.46
N ASN A 190 -4.63 4.10 5.61
CA ASN A 190 -4.30 3.22 4.50
C ASN A 190 -4.95 1.87 4.70
N ALA A 191 -5.33 1.25 3.60
CA ALA A 191 -5.61 -0.17 3.56
C ALA A 191 -5.04 -0.80 2.30
N TYR A 192 -4.74 -2.09 2.41
CA TYR A 192 -4.07 -2.87 1.40
C TYR A 192 -5.02 -3.96 0.93
N GLU A 193 -5.43 -3.89 -0.33
CA GLU A 193 -6.11 -4.99 -0.99
C GLU A 193 -5.05 -5.96 -1.52
N ILE A 194 -5.09 -7.19 -1.06
CA ILE A 194 -4.09 -8.21 -1.39
C ILE A 194 -4.84 -9.41 -1.98
N LYS A 195 -4.50 -9.75 -3.23
CA LYS A 195 -4.97 -10.97 -3.88
C LYS A 195 -3.91 -12.05 -3.66
N LEU A 196 -4.33 -13.14 -3.06
CA LEU A 196 -3.52 -14.29 -2.68
C LEU A 196 -4.00 -15.51 -3.47
N ARG A 197 -3.07 -16.36 -3.90
CA ARG A 197 -3.37 -17.63 -4.58
C ARG A 197 -2.67 -18.80 -3.91
N ASN A 198 -3.39 -19.92 -3.79
CA ASN A 198 -2.82 -21.22 -3.45
C ASN A 198 -3.44 -22.27 -4.38
N TYR A 199 -2.69 -22.68 -5.41
CA TYR A 199 -3.19 -23.47 -6.54
C TYR A 199 -4.46 -22.83 -7.16
N ASP A 200 -5.61 -23.49 -7.03
CA ASP A 200 -6.90 -23.03 -7.57
C ASP A 200 -7.69 -22.14 -6.59
N LYS A 201 -7.23 -22.02 -5.35
CA LYS A 201 -7.88 -21.16 -4.34
C LYS A 201 -7.37 -19.73 -4.47
N LYS A 202 -8.30 -18.77 -4.55
CA LYS A 202 -8.00 -17.34 -4.51
C LYS A 202 -8.65 -16.70 -3.30
N VAL A 203 -7.89 -15.87 -2.60
CA VAL A 203 -8.40 -15.06 -1.49
C VAL A 203 -8.04 -13.61 -1.75
N LYS A 204 -9.02 -12.72 -1.64
CA LYS A 204 -8.80 -11.28 -1.59
C LYS A 204 -8.98 -10.83 -0.15
N VAL A 205 -7.97 -10.20 0.44
CA VAL A 205 -8.01 -9.66 1.80
C VAL A 205 -7.82 -8.16 1.77
N LEU A 206 -8.52 -7.45 2.65
CA LEU A 206 -8.27 -6.05 2.95
C LEU A 206 -7.65 -5.96 4.33
N VAL A 207 -6.54 -5.24 4.42
CA VAL A 207 -5.70 -5.20 5.61
C VAL A 207 -5.36 -3.75 5.94
N ASP A 208 -5.33 -3.39 7.21
CA ASP A 208 -4.84 -2.08 7.64
C ASP A 208 -3.28 -2.03 7.71
N ASP A 209 -2.73 -0.86 8.07
CA ASP A 209 -1.28 -0.66 8.25
C ASP A 209 -0.66 -1.59 9.33
N ASN A 210 -1.45 -2.12 10.26
CA ASN A 210 -1.00 -2.98 11.35
C ASN A 210 -1.02 -4.47 11.00
N GLY A 211 -1.46 -4.85 9.80
CA GLY A 211 -1.67 -6.25 9.44
C GLY A 211 -3.00 -6.83 9.93
N THR A 212 -3.93 -5.99 10.40
CA THR A 212 -5.26 -6.45 10.82
C THR A 212 -6.13 -6.68 9.59
N VAL A 213 -6.67 -7.89 9.43
CA VAL A 213 -7.63 -8.20 8.37
C VAL A 213 -8.96 -7.52 8.68
N LEU A 214 -9.35 -6.56 7.83
CA LEU A 214 -10.60 -5.81 7.97
C LEU A 214 -11.78 -6.55 7.32
N LYS A 215 -11.53 -7.27 6.23
CA LYS A 215 -12.51 -8.05 5.48
C LYS A 215 -11.77 -9.01 4.55
N GLN A 216 -12.44 -10.07 4.12
CA GLN A 216 -11.91 -11.05 3.17
C GLN A 216 -13.00 -11.61 2.27
N LYS A 217 -12.61 -12.08 1.08
CA LYS A 217 -13.47 -12.79 0.14
C LYS A 217 -12.69 -13.93 -0.51
N GLU A 218 -13.23 -15.13 -0.42
CA GLU A 218 -12.71 -16.29 -1.11
C GLU A 218 -13.40 -16.43 -2.47
N LYS A 219 -12.65 -16.88 -3.46
CA LYS A 219 -13.20 -17.39 -4.72
C LYS A 219 -12.65 -18.81 -4.89
N VAL A 220 -13.56 -19.77 -4.87
CA VAL A 220 -13.31 -21.13 -5.34
C VAL A 220 -13.63 -21.11 -6.84
N GLU A 221 -12.65 -21.44 -7.68
CA GLU A 221 -12.86 -21.65 -9.12
C GLU A 221 -13.29 -23.08 -9.43
#